data_AF-A0A1G5B7N2-F1
#
_entry.id   AF-A0A1G5B7N2-F1
#
_cell.length_a   1.000
_cell.length_b   1.000
_cell.length_c   1.000
_cell.angle_alpha   90.00
_cell.angle_beta   90.00
_cell.angle_gamma   90.00
#
_symmetry.space_group_name_H-M   'P 1'
#
loop_
_entity.id
_entity.type
_entity.pdbx_description
1 polymer ?
#
loop_
_entity_poly.entity_id
_entity_poly.type
_entity_poly.pdbx_seq_one_letter_code
_entity_poly.pdbx_strand_id
1 'polypeptide(L)'
;MSLGREDLIHSLAKSMGMGDAQKAKYTAGKYNAETGNIFCNGHVITKNTIEQSRLYFLNQYRKLAGRDDEGSKDLANIYEVALEAINMMVDSGKPDTP
;
A
#
# COMPACT_ATOMS: atom_id res chain seq x y z
N MET A 1 -36.99 15.57 -17.35
CA MET A 1 -36.06 14.42 -17.41
C MET A 1 -34.74 14.90 -17.97
N SER A 2 -33.74 15.13 -17.12
CA SER A 2 -32.42 15.67 -17.49
C SER A 2 -31.44 14.53 -17.77
N LEU A 3 -31.63 13.81 -18.89
CA LEU A 3 -30.75 12.71 -19.30
C LEU A 3 -29.57 13.15 -20.21
N GLY A 4 -29.55 14.40 -20.70
CA GLY A 4 -28.55 14.80 -21.71
C GLY A 4 -27.19 15.26 -21.16
N ARG A 5 -27.13 15.74 -19.90
CA ARG A 5 -25.91 16.40 -19.40
C ARG A 5 -24.83 15.41 -18.96
N GLU A 6 -25.23 14.29 -18.36
CA GLU A 6 -24.27 13.32 -17.80
C GLU A 6 -23.58 12.48 -18.89
N ASP A 7 -24.30 12.15 -19.97
CA ASP A 7 -23.74 11.47 -21.14
C ASP A 7 -22.76 12.35 -21.94
N LEU A 8 -23.01 13.67 -21.98
CA LEU A 8 -22.11 14.65 -22.57
C LEU A 8 -20.81 14.78 -21.76
N ILE A 9 -20.90 14.77 -20.43
CA ILE A 9 -19.73 14.79 -19.53
C ILE A 9 -18.91 13.50 -19.69
N HIS A 10 -19.57 12.34 -19.77
CA HIS A 10 -18.90 11.06 -20.01
C HIS A 10 -18.20 10.99 -21.37
N SER A 11 -18.86 11.47 -22.43
CA SER A 11 -18.26 11.53 -23.78
C SER A 11 -17.07 12.50 -23.86
N LEU A 12 -17.13 13.61 -23.13
CA LEU A 12 -16.03 14.58 -23.06
C LEU A 12 -14.82 14.02 -22.29
N ALA A 13 -15.04 13.43 -21.12
CA ALA A 13 -13.99 12.80 -20.32
C ALA A 13 -13.29 11.65 -21.06
N LYS A 14 -14.04 10.89 -21.87
CA LYS A 14 -13.51 9.85 -22.75
C LYS A 14 -12.71 10.43 -23.92
N SER A 15 -13.19 11.50 -24.56
CA SER A 15 -12.50 12.15 -25.69
C SER A 15 -11.23 12.90 -25.28
N MET A 16 -11.12 13.33 -24.01
CA MET A 16 -9.91 13.94 -23.45
C MET A 16 -8.88 12.91 -22.91
N GLY A 17 -9.10 11.60 -23.13
CA GLY A 17 -8.17 10.55 -22.71
C GLY A 17 -8.09 10.32 -21.19
N MET A 18 -9.05 10.87 -20.42
CA MET A 18 -8.99 10.93 -18.96
C MET A 18 -9.67 9.72 -18.28
N GLY A 19 -10.46 8.94 -19.02
CA GLY A 19 -11.31 7.87 -18.49
C GLY A 19 -10.55 6.67 -17.90
N ASP A 20 -9.44 6.26 -18.53
CA ASP A 20 -8.68 5.07 -18.11
C ASP A 20 -7.37 5.40 -17.40
N ALA A 21 -6.79 6.58 -17.66
CA ALA A 21 -5.52 7.01 -17.05
C ALA A 21 -5.62 7.30 -15.54
N GLN A 22 -6.80 7.65 -15.03
CA GLN A 22 -7.00 7.91 -13.60
C GLN A 22 -7.24 6.63 -12.79
N LYS A 23 -7.84 5.59 -13.40
CA LYS A 23 -8.07 4.29 -12.73
C LYS A 23 -6.78 3.48 -12.58
N ALA A 24 -5.84 3.60 -13.53
CA ALA A 24 -4.57 2.90 -13.47
C ALA A 24 -3.60 3.44 -12.40
N LYS A 25 -3.68 4.74 -12.07
CA LYS A 25 -2.73 5.40 -11.16
C LYS A 25 -2.93 5.05 -9.67
N TYR A 26 -4.10 4.56 -9.29
CA TYR A 26 -4.43 4.25 -7.90
C TYR A 26 -5.02 2.84 -7.80
N THR A 27 -4.20 1.85 -8.15
CA THR A 27 -4.57 0.46 -7.86
C THR A 27 -4.53 0.26 -6.35
N ALA A 28 -5.67 -0.01 -5.73
CA ALA A 28 -5.75 -0.26 -4.29
C ALA A 28 -4.81 -1.42 -3.90
N GLY A 29 -4.11 -1.28 -2.78
CA GLY A 29 -3.18 -2.27 -2.26
C GLY A 29 -1.78 -2.25 -2.87
N LYS A 30 -1.48 -1.36 -3.82
CA LYS A 30 -0.14 -1.23 -4.41
C LYS A 30 0.64 -0.06 -3.82
N TYR A 31 1.92 -0.31 -3.54
CA TYR A 31 2.89 0.73 -3.24
C TYR A 31 3.21 1.52 -4.51
N ASN A 32 3.10 2.84 -4.42
CA ASN A 32 3.51 3.75 -5.48
C ASN A 32 4.96 4.16 -5.22
N ALA A 33 5.91 3.66 -6.01
CA ALA A 33 7.33 3.97 -5.82
C ALA A 33 7.72 5.43 -6.10
N GLU A 34 6.93 6.17 -6.89
CA GLU A 34 7.20 7.59 -7.15
C GLU A 34 6.92 8.46 -5.91
N THR A 35 5.83 8.17 -5.20
CA THR A 35 5.38 8.95 -4.04
C THR A 35 5.75 8.32 -2.70
N GLY A 36 6.07 7.02 -2.70
CA GLY A 36 6.30 6.21 -1.51
C GLY A 36 5.06 5.91 -0.69
N ASN A 37 3.86 6.12 -1.24
CA ASN A 37 2.59 5.95 -0.54
C ASN A 37 1.86 4.68 -0.99
N ILE A 38 1.02 4.13 -0.12
CA ILE A 38 0.10 3.03 -0.44
C ILE A 38 -1.33 3.56 -0.40
N PHE A 39 -2.11 3.26 -1.43
CA PHE A 39 -3.54 3.55 -1.44
C PHE A 39 -4.30 2.28 -1.06
N CYS A 40 -4.97 2.27 0.09
CA CYS A 40 -5.75 1.12 0.57
C CYS A 40 -7.13 1.58 0.98
N ASN A 41 -8.20 0.87 0.58
CA ASN A 41 -9.57 1.10 1.06
C ASN A 41 -9.99 2.58 1.10
N GLY A 42 -9.67 3.36 0.05
CA GLY A 42 -10.04 4.77 -0.05
C GLY A 42 -9.22 5.75 0.81
N HIS A 43 -8.17 5.31 1.50
CA HIS A 43 -7.24 6.18 2.23
C HIS A 43 -5.79 5.99 1.78
N VAL A 44 -4.95 6.97 2.11
CA VAL A 44 -3.53 6.99 1.79
C VAL A 44 -2.72 6.67 3.04
N ILE A 45 -1.91 5.63 2.96
CA ILE A 45 -0.87 5.33 3.95
C ILE A 45 0.41 5.99 3.44
N THR A 46 0.92 6.95 4.21
CA THR A 46 2.08 7.74 3.79
C THR A 46 3.39 6.96 3.93
N LYS A 47 4.41 7.34 3.14
CA LYS A 47 5.77 6.82 3.28
C LYS A 47 6.26 6.81 4.73
N ASN A 48 6.08 7.93 5.44
CA ASN A 48 6.50 8.05 6.83
C ASN A 48 5.78 7.04 7.73
N THR A 49 4.47 6.88 7.57
CA THR A 49 3.69 5.87 8.31
C THR A 49 4.23 4.46 8.03
N ILE A 50 4.51 4.14 6.77
CA ILE A 50 5.06 2.83 6.37
C ILE A 50 6.42 2.57 7.03
N GLU A 51 7.33 3.55 6.99
CA GLU A 51 8.66 3.45 7.60
C GLU A 51 8.58 3.30 9.13
N GLN A 52 7.73 4.09 9.78
CA GLN A 52 7.50 3.99 11.23
C GLN A 52 6.92 2.61 11.60
N SER A 53 5.98 2.09 10.81
CA SER A 53 5.43 0.74 11.00
C SER A 53 6.51 -0.33 10.87
N ARG A 54 7.38 -0.27 9.85
CA ARG A 54 8.51 -1.21 9.69
C ARG A 54 9.42 -1.21 10.92
N LEU A 55 9.81 -0.03 11.38
CA LEU A 55 10.67 0.11 12.56
C LEU A 55 10.00 -0.42 13.83
N TYR A 56 8.71 -0.14 14.00
CA TYR A 56 7.95 -0.63 15.13
C TYR A 56 7.93 -2.16 15.15
N PHE A 57 7.50 -2.81 14.06
CA PHE A 57 7.39 -4.26 14.01
C PHE A 57 8.75 -4.96 14.12
N LEU A 58 9.79 -4.42 13.49
CA LEU A 58 11.16 -4.91 13.65
C LEU A 58 11.61 -4.85 15.12
N ASN A 59 11.32 -3.75 15.82
CA ASN A 59 11.69 -3.60 17.22
C ASN A 59 10.91 -4.55 18.14
N GLN A 60 9.62 -4.78 17.88
CA GLN A 60 8.84 -5.75 18.66
C GLN A 60 9.33 -7.18 18.43
N TYR A 61 9.56 -7.55 17.17
CA TYR A 61 10.16 -8.83 16.82
C TYR A 61 11.47 -9.06 17.57
N ARG A 62 12.42 -8.12 17.49
CA ARG A 62 13.72 -8.24 18.18
C ARG A 62 13.61 -8.36 19.69
N LYS A 63 12.67 -7.62 20.31
CA LYS A 63 12.45 -7.69 21.76
C LYS A 63 11.97 -9.06 22.22
N LEU A 64 11.18 -9.74 21.38
CA LEU A 64 10.56 -11.02 21.71
C LEU A 64 11.44 -12.21 21.29
N ALA A 65 12.16 -12.09 20.17
CA ALA A 65 13.11 -13.11 19.72
C ALA A 65 14.27 -13.33 20.72
N GLY A 66 14.56 -12.34 21.58
CA GLY A 66 15.53 -12.47 22.66
C GLY A 66 14.99 -13.16 23.93
N ARG A 67 13.72 -13.59 23.95
CA ARG A 67 13.09 -14.26 25.09
C ARG A 67 12.88 -15.74 24.77
N ASP A 68 13.06 -16.60 25.77
CA ASP A 68 12.98 -18.06 25.61
C ASP A 68 11.63 -18.64 26.07
N ASP A 69 10.57 -17.82 26.09
CA ASP A 69 9.20 -18.26 26.38
C ASP A 69 8.40 -18.52 25.09
N GLU A 70 7.61 -19.61 25.07
CA GLU A 70 6.81 -20.01 23.89
C GLU A 70 5.82 -18.91 23.45
N GLY A 71 5.21 -18.19 24.40
CA GLY A 71 4.28 -17.10 24.09
C GLY A 71 4.96 -15.93 23.36
N SER A 72 6.20 -15.58 23.73
CA SER A 72 6.99 -14.57 23.02
C SER A 72 7.45 -15.05 21.64
N LYS A 73 7.73 -16.36 21.47
CA LYS A 73 8.07 -16.94 20.16
C LYS A 73 6.89 -16.85 19.18
N ASP A 74 5.69 -17.23 19.62
CA ASP A 74 4.49 -17.11 18.79
C ASP A 74 4.20 -15.67 18.39
N LEU A 75 4.32 -14.74 19.35
CA LEU A 75 4.10 -13.32 19.10
C LEU A 75 5.20 -12.71 18.21
N ALA A 76 6.45 -13.15 18.32
CA ALA A 76 7.53 -12.77 17.43
C ALA A 76 7.21 -13.18 15.98
N ASN A 77 6.73 -14.41 15.76
CA ASN A 77 6.35 -14.88 14.43
C ASN A 77 5.22 -14.03 13.81
N ILE A 78 4.25 -13.59 14.62
CA ILE A 78 3.19 -12.68 14.14
C ILE A 78 3.78 -11.35 13.67
N TYR A 79 4.71 -10.78 14.43
CA TYR A 79 5.37 -9.53 14.03
C TYR A 79 6.30 -9.69 12.83
N GLU A 80 6.94 -10.85 12.69
CA GLU A 80 7.74 -11.19 11.52
C GLU A 80 6.87 -11.21 10.26
N VAL A 81 5.72 -11.89 10.29
CA VAL A 81 4.78 -11.91 9.15
C VAL A 81 4.32 -10.50 8.79
N ALA A 82 4.01 -9.66 9.78
CA ALA A 82 3.62 -8.28 9.53
C ALA A 82 4.76 -7.46 8.88
N LEU A 83 6.00 -7.64 9.35
CA LEU A 83 7.16 -6.96 8.79
C LEU A 83 7.43 -7.39 7.33
N GLU A 84 7.39 -8.69 7.07
CA GLU A 84 7.60 -9.25 5.74
C GLU A 84 6.51 -8.82 4.75
N ALA A 85 5.25 -8.77 5.19
CA ALA A 85 4.16 -8.22 4.39
C ALA A 85 4.45 -6.76 3.98
N ILE A 86 4.94 -5.93 4.90
CA ILE A 86 5.29 -4.54 4.59
C ILE A 86 6.46 -4.47 3.61
N ASN A 87 7.50 -5.29 3.79
CA ASN A 87 8.64 -5.35 2.87
C ASN A 87 8.20 -5.75 1.46
N MET A 88 7.40 -6.81 1.34
CA MET A 88 6.85 -7.26 0.05
C MET A 88 6.01 -6.19 -0.63
N MET A 89 5.17 -5.48 0.12
CA MET A 89 4.38 -4.37 -0.44
C MET A 89 5.29 -3.28 -1.02
N VAL A 90 6.35 -2.90 -0.30
CA VAL A 90 7.31 -1.87 -0.77
C VAL A 90 8.14 -2.35 -1.96
N ASP A 91 8.61 -3.59 -1.94
CA ASP A 91 9.44 -4.15 -3.02
C ASP A 91 8.66 -4.39 -4.31
N SER A 92 7.40 -4.82 -4.21
CA SER A 92 6.51 -4.99 -5.38
C SER A 92 6.23 -3.72 -6.17
N GLY A 93 6.46 -2.54 -5.57
CA GLY A 93 6.31 -1.27 -6.25
C GLY A 93 7.59 -0.74 -6.89
N LYS A 94 8.76 -1.35 -6.62
CA LYS A 94 10.01 -0.97 -7.30
C LYS A 94 9.98 -1.54 -8.73
N PRO A 95 10.31 -0.75 -9.76
CA PRO A 95 10.47 -1.29 -11.11
C PRO A 95 11.60 -2.32 -11.08
N ASP A 96 11.40 -3.48 -11.72
CA ASP A 96 12.47 -4.44 -12.00
C ASP A 96 13.58 -3.72 -12.77
N THR A 97 14.68 -3.40 -12.07
CA THR A 97 15.92 -2.98 -12.75
C THR A 97 16.54 -4.21 -13.41
N PRO A 98 16.80 -4.18 -14.74
CA PRO A 98 17.46 -5.28 -15.45
C PRO A 98 18.91 -5.50 -15.01
#